data_AF-A0A2H0RCA3-F1
#
_entry.id   AF-A0A2H0RCA3-F1
#
_cell.length_a   1.000
_cell.length_b   1.000
_cell.length_c   1.000
_cell.angle_alpha   90.00
_cell.angle_beta   90.00
_cell.angle_gamma   90.00
#
_symmetry.space_group_name_H-M   'P 1'
#
loop_
_entity.id
_entity.type
_entity.pdbx_description
1 polymer ?
#
loop_
_entity_poly.entity_id
_entity_poly.type
_entity_poly.pdbx_seq_one_letter_code
_entity_poly.pdbx_strand_id
1 'polypeptide(L)'
;MKKITERYFAKRVLNEIVPEEWVQAILDTNSSRKKGKCGEKKLIFILKKYGFREVFDWGDFFKTDYCVVKFSKKFNLKNVRKNLCIKIKTKKQNKTLDLIIKAGDKVLLCEAKHLNTSGGGQDKQISELIEIMGLSEKNEVSYIAFLDGKYSNILLSDNGGGDKIITQKKEINGFLKNNSNNYWLNTAGFKKLICDLK
;
A
#
# COMPACT_ATOMS: atom_id res chain seq x y z
N MET A 1 -15.67 27.47 18.23
CA MET A 1 -14.71 27.72 17.14
C MET A 1 -14.01 29.09 17.21
N LYS A 2 -14.70 30.19 17.56
CA LYS A 2 -14.14 31.57 17.57
C LYS A 2 -12.84 31.79 18.39
N LYS A 3 -12.75 31.33 19.65
CA LYS A 3 -11.60 31.60 20.54
C LYS A 3 -10.26 30.98 20.12
N ILE A 4 -10.27 29.82 19.45
CA ILE A 4 -9.03 29.18 18.97
C ILE A 4 -8.51 29.93 17.76
N THR A 5 -9.41 30.32 16.86
CA THR A 5 -9.08 31.13 15.68
C THR A 5 -8.53 32.50 16.07
N GLU A 6 -9.12 33.16 17.06
CA GLU A 6 -8.63 34.45 17.59
C GLU A 6 -7.22 34.33 18.18
N ARG A 7 -6.97 33.30 19.00
CA ARG A 7 -5.62 33.04 19.55
C ARG A 7 -4.60 32.70 18.48
N TYR A 8 -5.02 32.00 17.43
CA TYR A 8 -4.18 31.64 16.29
C TYR A 8 -3.74 32.87 15.49
N PHE A 9 -4.64 33.83 15.25
CA PHE A 9 -4.29 35.08 14.57
C PHE A 9 -3.49 36.04 15.47
N ALA A 10 -3.83 36.13 16.77
CA ALA A 10 -3.12 37.02 17.70
C ALA A 10 -1.64 36.63 17.93
N LYS A 11 -1.28 35.36 17.72
CA LYS A 11 0.07 34.82 17.95
C LYS A 11 0.91 34.70 16.67
N ARG A 12 0.32 34.92 15.48
CA ARG A 12 1.01 34.75 14.20
C ARG A 12 1.37 36.11 13.63
N VAL A 13 2.61 36.27 13.21
CA VAL A 13 2.99 37.39 12.35
C VAL A 13 2.36 37.12 10.99
N LEU A 14 1.30 37.86 10.66
CA LEU A 14 0.71 37.84 9.32
C LEU A 14 1.66 38.60 8.41
N ASN A 15 2.47 37.86 7.67
CA ASN A 15 3.34 38.42 6.65
C ASN A 15 2.60 38.36 5.31
N GLU A 16 2.53 39.47 4.58
CA GLU A 16 1.88 39.52 3.24
C GLU A 16 2.64 38.69 2.20
N ILE A 17 3.91 38.39 2.51
CA ILE A 17 4.78 37.55 1.70
C ILE A 17 4.61 36.10 2.17
N VAL A 18 4.14 35.24 1.27
CA VAL A 18 4.10 33.78 1.51
C VAL A 18 5.54 33.28 1.61
N PRO A 19 5.98 32.75 2.76
CA PRO A 19 7.34 32.25 2.91
C PRO A 19 7.57 31.07 1.95
N GLU A 20 8.75 31.01 1.34
CA GLU A 20 9.12 29.98 0.37
C GLU A 20 8.98 28.56 0.98
N GLU A 21 9.25 28.43 2.27
CA GLU A 21 9.14 27.18 3.02
C GLU A 21 7.69 26.68 3.09
N TRP A 22 6.71 27.58 3.08
CA TRP A 22 5.30 27.20 3.09
C TRP A 22 4.85 26.72 1.72
N VAL A 23 5.31 27.37 0.66
CA VAL A 23 5.11 26.90 -0.72
C VAL A 23 5.75 25.52 -0.88
N GLN A 24 6.98 25.34 -0.38
CA GLN A 24 7.68 24.07 -0.40
C GLN A 24 6.95 22.98 0.40
N ALA A 25 6.43 23.29 1.60
CA ALA A 25 5.64 22.34 2.40
C ALA A 25 4.35 21.89 1.69
N ILE A 26 3.69 22.79 0.96
CA ILE A 26 2.51 22.46 0.14
C ILE A 26 2.91 21.58 -1.05
N LEU A 27 4.00 21.92 -1.74
CA LEU A 27 4.52 21.12 -2.86
C LEU A 27 4.92 19.71 -2.40
N ASP A 28 5.60 19.60 -1.26
CA ASP A 28 6.03 18.33 -0.67
C ASP A 28 4.84 17.46 -0.28
N THR A 29 3.79 18.06 0.31
CA THR A 29 2.54 17.37 0.65
C THR A 29 1.86 16.79 -0.60
N ASN A 30 1.83 17.57 -1.69
CA ASN A 30 1.25 17.12 -2.96
C ASN A 30 2.11 16.06 -3.66
N SER A 31 3.44 16.12 -3.52
CA SER A 31 4.36 15.13 -4.08
C SER A 31 4.10 13.74 -3.51
N SER A 32 3.84 13.64 -2.20
CA SER A 32 3.55 12.38 -1.50
C SER A 32 2.27 11.71 -2.02
N ARG A 33 1.18 12.49 -2.21
CA ARG A 33 -0.08 11.99 -2.77
C ARG A 33 0.07 11.52 -4.22
N LYS A 34 0.83 12.25 -5.04
CA LYS A 34 1.11 11.87 -6.44
C LYS A 34 1.90 10.54 -6.52
N LYS A 35 2.82 10.29 -5.58
CA LYS A 35 3.60 9.05 -5.49
C LYS A 35 2.72 7.81 -5.22
N GLY A 36 1.73 7.91 -4.34
CA GLY A 36 0.78 6.81 -4.07
C GLY A 36 0.00 6.39 -5.32
N LYS A 37 -0.61 7.36 -6.03
CA LYS A 37 -1.31 7.10 -7.31
C LYS A 37 -0.40 6.51 -8.39
N CYS A 38 0.89 6.85 -8.37
CA CYS A 38 1.87 6.31 -9.31
C CYS A 38 2.11 4.81 -9.08
N GLY A 39 2.16 4.36 -7.83
CA GLY A 39 2.30 2.94 -7.46
C GLY A 39 1.14 2.10 -7.98
N GLU A 40 -0.10 2.51 -7.70
CA GLU A 40 -1.31 1.84 -8.21
C GLU A 40 -1.30 1.73 -9.74
N LYS A 41 -1.02 2.84 -10.43
CA LYS A 41 -1.01 2.88 -11.90
C LYS A 41 0.03 1.93 -12.48
N LYS A 42 1.21 1.84 -11.86
CA LYS A 42 2.27 0.92 -12.27
C LYS A 42 1.83 -0.54 -12.14
N LEU A 43 1.24 -0.91 -11.01
CA LEU A 43 0.79 -2.29 -10.78
C LEU A 43 -0.34 -2.68 -11.74
N ILE A 44 -1.32 -1.80 -11.94
CA ILE A 44 -2.40 -2.03 -12.90
C ILE A 44 -1.86 -2.15 -14.33
N PHE A 45 -0.88 -1.33 -14.71
CA PHE A 45 -0.24 -1.45 -16.02
C PHE A 45 0.46 -2.80 -16.21
N ILE A 46 1.16 -3.30 -15.19
CA ILE A 46 1.76 -4.64 -15.21
C ILE A 46 0.65 -5.69 -15.36
N LEU A 47 -0.37 -5.67 -14.50
CA LEU A 47 -1.49 -6.61 -14.53
C LEU A 47 -2.17 -6.65 -15.91
N LYS A 48 -2.42 -5.49 -16.53
CA LYS A 48 -2.99 -5.40 -17.89
C LYS A 48 -2.12 -6.07 -18.94
N LYS A 49 -0.79 -5.96 -18.84
CA LYS A 49 0.15 -6.68 -19.74
C LYS A 49 0.05 -8.20 -19.60
N TYR A 50 -0.27 -8.69 -18.41
CA TYR A 50 -0.56 -10.09 -18.15
C TYR A 50 -2.06 -10.41 -18.35
N GLY A 51 -2.81 -9.57 -19.07
CA GLY A 51 -4.20 -9.83 -19.44
C GLY A 51 -5.22 -9.78 -18.30
N PHE A 52 -4.92 -9.11 -17.19
CA PHE A 52 -5.92 -8.81 -16.16
C PHE A 52 -6.77 -7.61 -16.61
N ARG A 53 -8.09 -7.74 -16.46
CA ARG A 53 -9.04 -6.66 -16.76
C ARG A 53 -9.24 -5.76 -15.55
N GLU A 54 -9.24 -4.45 -15.75
CA GLU A 54 -9.67 -3.51 -14.70
C GLU A 54 -11.21 -3.48 -14.67
N VAL A 55 -11.81 -3.72 -13.50
CA VAL A 55 -13.27 -3.80 -13.30
C VAL A 55 -13.74 -2.76 -12.27
N PHE A 56 -15.03 -2.41 -12.30
CA PHE A 56 -15.58 -1.30 -11.52
C PHE A 56 -16.84 -1.64 -10.71
N ASP A 57 -17.30 -2.88 -10.76
CA ASP A 57 -18.40 -3.40 -9.95
C ASP A 57 -18.18 -4.86 -9.54
N TRP A 58 -18.94 -5.29 -8.53
CA TRP A 58 -18.82 -6.62 -7.96
C TRP A 58 -19.31 -7.73 -8.90
N GLY A 59 -20.27 -7.44 -9.79
CA GLY A 59 -20.76 -8.42 -10.76
C GLY A 59 -19.66 -8.82 -11.74
N ASP A 60 -18.98 -7.82 -12.31
CA ASP A 60 -17.83 -8.03 -13.19
C ASP A 60 -16.65 -8.68 -12.46
N PHE A 61 -16.40 -8.29 -11.21
CA PHE A 61 -15.35 -8.89 -10.38
C PHE A 61 -15.56 -10.40 -10.18
N PHE A 62 -16.79 -10.84 -9.89
CA PHE A 62 -17.07 -12.25 -9.69
C PHE A 62 -17.10 -13.05 -11.00
N LYS A 63 -17.56 -12.46 -12.11
CA LYS A 63 -17.62 -13.11 -13.42
C LYS A 63 -16.28 -13.21 -14.15
N THR A 64 -15.32 -12.36 -13.81
CA THR A 64 -14.02 -12.30 -14.50
C THR A 64 -12.97 -13.02 -13.67
N ASP A 65 -12.26 -14.00 -14.25
CA ASP A 65 -11.26 -14.79 -13.51
C ASP A 65 -9.98 -14.00 -13.24
N TYR A 66 -9.57 -13.15 -14.18
CA TYR A 66 -8.35 -12.35 -14.06
C TYR A 66 -8.69 -10.87 -14.09
N CYS A 67 -8.83 -10.28 -12.92
CA CYS A 67 -9.21 -8.87 -12.82
C CYS A 67 -8.53 -8.12 -11.68
N VAL A 68 -8.55 -6.80 -11.77
CA VAL A 68 -8.05 -5.88 -10.74
C VAL A 68 -9.04 -4.76 -10.50
N VAL A 69 -9.17 -4.37 -9.24
CA VAL A 69 -10.00 -3.23 -8.83
C VAL A 69 -9.32 -2.45 -7.72
N LYS A 70 -9.60 -1.14 -7.69
CA LYS A 70 -9.16 -0.23 -6.64
C LYS A 70 -10.21 -0.10 -5.55
N PHE A 71 -9.76 0.13 -4.33
CA PHE A 71 -10.67 0.57 -3.28
C PHE A 71 -11.38 1.87 -3.70
N SER A 72 -12.69 1.90 -3.51
CA SER A 72 -13.56 2.98 -4.00
C SER A 72 -14.85 3.02 -3.18
N LYS A 73 -15.81 3.89 -3.54
CA LYS A 73 -17.12 3.91 -2.88
C LYS A 73 -17.85 2.55 -2.99
N LYS A 74 -17.75 1.87 -4.13
CA LYS A 74 -18.35 0.54 -4.37
C LYS A 74 -17.53 -0.57 -3.70
N PHE A 75 -16.20 -0.48 -3.81
CA PHE A 75 -15.24 -1.37 -3.17
C PHE A 75 -14.70 -0.76 -1.89
N ASN A 76 -15.60 -0.40 -0.98
CA ASN A 76 -15.24 0.09 0.34
C ASN A 76 -14.97 -1.08 1.29
N LEU A 77 -14.32 -0.82 2.43
CA LEU A 77 -13.92 -1.86 3.37
C LEU A 77 -15.09 -2.73 3.87
N LYS A 78 -16.27 -2.14 4.11
CA LYS A 78 -17.47 -2.89 4.53
C LYS A 78 -17.91 -3.89 3.46
N ASN A 79 -17.99 -3.43 2.22
CA ASN A 79 -18.40 -4.27 1.09
C ASN A 79 -17.37 -5.34 0.80
N VAL A 80 -16.08 -5.01 0.84
CA VAL A 80 -14.97 -5.96 0.64
C VAL A 80 -15.00 -7.06 1.70
N ARG A 81 -15.13 -6.70 2.99
CA ARG A 81 -15.27 -7.67 4.09
C ARG A 81 -16.47 -8.60 3.89
N LYS A 82 -17.62 -8.05 3.50
CA LYS A 82 -18.85 -8.82 3.28
C LYS A 82 -18.72 -9.76 2.08
N ASN A 83 -18.32 -9.22 0.92
CA ASN A 83 -18.34 -9.92 -0.36
C ASN A 83 -17.22 -10.96 -0.49
N LEU A 84 -16.06 -10.74 0.14
CA LEU A 84 -14.96 -11.70 0.18
C LEU A 84 -14.94 -12.56 1.47
N CYS A 85 -15.86 -12.30 2.40
CA CYS A 85 -15.92 -12.96 3.71
C CYS A 85 -14.60 -12.86 4.50
N ILE A 86 -14.02 -11.66 4.57
CA ILE A 86 -12.73 -11.37 5.23
C ILE A 86 -12.86 -10.29 6.31
N LYS A 87 -11.84 -10.16 7.17
CA LYS A 87 -11.83 -9.20 8.28
C LYS A 87 -10.93 -8.00 8.04
N ILE A 88 -9.74 -8.14 7.46
CA ILE A 88 -8.73 -7.06 7.32
C ILE A 88 -8.57 -6.31 8.66
N LYS A 89 -7.90 -6.95 9.63
CA LYS A 89 -7.71 -6.42 10.99
C LYS A 89 -6.42 -5.63 11.12
N THR A 90 -6.41 -4.40 10.63
CA THR A 90 -5.30 -3.46 10.83
C THR A 90 -5.42 -2.73 12.17
N LYS A 91 -4.29 -2.32 12.75
CA LYS A 91 -4.18 -1.46 13.94
C LYS A 91 -4.93 -0.14 13.74
N LYS A 92 -4.80 0.43 12.54
CA LYS A 92 -5.57 1.63 12.16
C LYS A 92 -6.98 1.22 11.74
N GLN A 93 -7.99 1.74 12.42
CA GLN A 93 -9.38 1.52 12.03
C GLN A 93 -9.63 2.02 10.61
N ASN A 94 -10.40 1.24 9.85
CA ASN A 94 -10.84 1.56 8.49
C ASN A 94 -9.72 1.77 7.46
N LYS A 95 -8.52 1.19 7.68
CA LYS A 95 -7.49 1.20 6.63
C LYS A 95 -8.00 0.43 5.40
N THR A 96 -8.01 1.11 4.26
CA THR A 96 -8.15 0.49 2.95
C THR A 96 -6.78 0.20 2.38
N LEU A 97 -6.71 -0.84 1.55
CA LEU A 97 -5.52 -1.15 0.78
C LEU A 97 -5.59 -0.49 -0.59
N ASP A 98 -4.57 -0.66 -1.42
CA ASP A 98 -4.51 0.00 -2.72
C ASP A 98 -5.29 -0.78 -3.79
N LEU A 99 -5.08 -2.10 -3.89
CA LEU A 99 -5.68 -2.95 -4.93
C LEU A 99 -6.26 -4.26 -4.39
N ILE A 100 -7.27 -4.77 -5.10
CA ILE A 100 -7.80 -6.13 -5.00
C ILE A 100 -7.58 -6.78 -6.37
N ILE A 101 -6.88 -7.90 -6.41
CA ILE A 101 -6.54 -8.63 -7.63
C ILE A 101 -7.17 -10.02 -7.52
N LYS A 102 -7.90 -10.46 -8.54
CA LYS A 102 -8.44 -11.81 -8.64
C LYS A 102 -7.69 -12.55 -9.75
N ALA A 103 -7.21 -13.74 -9.45
CA ALA A 103 -6.54 -14.65 -10.38
C ALA A 103 -7.14 -16.06 -10.21
N GLY A 104 -8.12 -16.39 -11.06
CA GLY A 104 -8.97 -17.56 -10.89
C GLY A 104 -9.71 -17.49 -9.55
N ASP A 105 -9.55 -18.52 -8.72
CA ASP A 105 -10.17 -18.60 -7.39
C ASP A 105 -9.39 -17.84 -6.31
N LYS A 106 -8.17 -17.38 -6.60
CA LYS A 106 -7.33 -16.66 -5.65
C LYS A 106 -7.64 -15.18 -5.66
N VAL A 107 -7.74 -14.60 -4.46
CA VAL A 107 -7.87 -13.15 -4.29
C VAL A 107 -6.67 -12.62 -3.51
N LEU A 108 -6.04 -11.59 -4.06
CA LEU A 108 -4.87 -10.93 -3.51
C LEU A 108 -5.24 -9.50 -3.12
N LEU A 109 -4.92 -9.13 -1.89
CA LEU A 109 -5.07 -7.78 -1.37
C LEU A 109 -3.73 -7.09 -1.29
N CYS A 110 -3.55 -6.01 -2.03
CA CYS A 110 -2.24 -5.39 -2.23
C CYS A 110 -2.19 -3.96 -1.66
N GLU A 111 -1.15 -3.69 -0.88
CA GLU A 111 -0.69 -2.36 -0.54
C GLU A 111 0.64 -2.10 -1.23
N ALA A 112 0.77 -0.92 -1.83
CA ALA A 112 1.92 -0.51 -2.61
C ALA A 112 2.58 0.74 -2.02
N LYS A 113 3.90 0.68 -1.87
CA LYS A 113 4.75 1.84 -1.54
C LYS A 113 5.90 1.92 -2.54
N HIS A 114 6.28 3.15 -2.89
CA HIS A 114 7.41 3.43 -3.76
C HIS A 114 8.37 4.39 -3.04
N LEU A 115 9.54 3.89 -2.62
CA LEU A 115 10.50 4.58 -1.76
C LEU A 115 11.87 4.69 -2.45
N ASN A 116 12.29 5.92 -2.79
CA ASN A 116 13.52 6.19 -3.55
C ASN A 116 14.68 6.79 -2.71
N THR A 117 14.40 7.28 -1.51
CA THR A 117 15.39 7.90 -0.59
C THR A 117 15.30 7.27 0.80
N SER A 118 15.96 7.81 1.84
CA SER A 118 15.78 7.43 3.26
C SER A 118 15.12 8.58 4.06
N GLY A 119 14.32 8.31 5.10
CA GLY A 119 13.76 9.34 6.02
C GLY A 119 12.60 8.87 6.91
N GLY A 120 12.23 9.64 7.95
CA GLY A 120 11.28 9.20 8.99
C GLY A 120 9.85 8.88 8.52
N GLY A 121 9.38 9.50 7.43
CA GLY A 121 8.09 9.14 6.82
C GLY A 121 8.06 7.73 6.22
N GLN A 122 9.23 7.16 5.92
CA GLN A 122 9.36 5.84 5.31
C GLN A 122 9.24 4.72 6.32
N ASP A 123 9.75 4.92 7.52
CA ASP A 123 9.65 3.91 8.58
C ASP A 123 8.20 3.54 8.84
N LYS A 124 7.34 4.56 8.90
CA LYS A 124 5.91 4.37 9.00
C LYS A 124 5.35 3.58 7.82
N GLN A 125 5.78 3.87 6.60
CA GLN A 125 5.34 3.16 5.40
C GLN A 125 5.80 1.69 5.39
N ILE A 126 7.01 1.41 5.87
CA ILE A 126 7.52 0.04 6.01
C ILE A 126 6.77 -0.70 7.12
N SER A 127 6.59 -0.09 8.29
CA SER A 127 5.78 -0.67 9.36
C SER A 127 4.35 -0.97 8.91
N GLU A 128 3.76 -0.10 8.08
CA GLU A 128 2.45 -0.34 7.46
C GLU A 128 2.45 -1.56 6.53
N LEU A 129 3.52 -1.79 5.75
CA LEU A 129 3.65 -2.98 4.90
C LEU A 129 3.87 -4.26 5.72
N ILE A 130 4.72 -4.19 6.74
CA ILE A 130 4.99 -5.31 7.66
C ILE A 130 3.71 -5.72 8.38
N GLU A 131 2.91 -4.75 8.84
CA GLU A 131 1.63 -5.00 9.50
C GLU A 131 0.69 -5.82 8.62
N ILE A 132 0.64 -5.52 7.31
CA ILE A 132 -0.20 -6.24 6.35
C ILE A 132 0.26 -7.68 6.16
N MET A 133 1.57 -7.95 6.23
CA MET A 133 2.10 -9.32 6.17
C MET A 133 1.73 -10.18 7.37
N GLY A 134 1.43 -9.55 8.51
CA GLY A 134 0.91 -10.24 9.68
C GLY A 134 -0.57 -10.61 9.60
N LEU A 135 -1.30 -10.15 8.58
CA LEU A 135 -2.72 -10.45 8.43
C LEU A 135 -2.94 -11.86 7.87
N SER A 136 -3.96 -12.53 8.38
CA SER A 136 -4.45 -13.80 7.87
C SER A 136 -5.97 -13.83 7.86
N GLU A 137 -6.51 -14.55 6.88
CA GLU A 137 -7.94 -14.78 6.73
C GLU A 137 -8.21 -16.28 6.70
N LYS A 138 -9.46 -16.68 6.92
CA LYS A 138 -9.86 -18.10 6.88
C LYS A 138 -9.98 -18.66 5.47
N ASN A 139 -10.05 -17.79 4.47
CA ASN A 139 -10.27 -18.15 3.07
C ASN A 139 -8.95 -18.02 2.28
N GLU A 140 -8.96 -18.43 1.01
CA GLU A 140 -7.84 -18.32 0.04
C GLU A 140 -7.48 -16.87 -0.35
N VAL A 141 -7.52 -15.94 0.60
CA VAL A 141 -7.13 -14.54 0.42
C VAL A 141 -5.71 -14.34 0.92
N SER A 142 -4.89 -13.84 0.03
CA SER A 142 -3.47 -13.56 0.26
C SER A 142 -3.23 -12.06 0.32
N TYR A 143 -2.29 -11.64 1.15
CA TYR A 143 -1.86 -10.24 1.20
C TYR A 143 -0.55 -10.03 0.46
N ILE A 144 -0.45 -8.90 -0.26
CA ILE A 144 0.77 -8.46 -0.93
C ILE A 144 1.23 -7.13 -0.31
N ALA A 145 2.42 -7.16 0.28
CA ALA A 145 3.18 -5.97 0.61
C ALA A 145 4.11 -5.66 -0.56
N PHE A 146 3.74 -4.67 -1.38
CA PHE A 146 4.53 -4.25 -2.52
C PHE A 146 5.43 -3.05 -2.15
N LEU A 147 6.73 -3.25 -2.25
CA LEU A 147 7.73 -2.21 -2.05
C LEU A 147 8.63 -2.09 -3.26
N ASP A 148 8.66 -0.90 -3.85
CA ASP A 148 9.46 -0.60 -5.03
C ASP A 148 10.38 0.60 -4.80
N GLY A 149 11.46 0.69 -5.58
CA GLY A 149 12.51 1.69 -5.41
C GLY A 149 13.75 1.16 -4.69
N LYS A 150 14.76 2.02 -4.51
CA LYS A 150 16.10 1.63 -4.01
C LYS A 150 16.05 0.97 -2.64
N TYR A 151 15.12 1.39 -1.76
CA TYR A 151 14.99 0.84 -0.42
C TYR A 151 14.58 -0.65 -0.45
N SER A 152 13.80 -1.07 -1.44
CA SER A 152 13.43 -2.47 -1.63
C SER A 152 14.67 -3.36 -1.79
N ASN A 153 15.65 -2.90 -2.56
CA ASN A 153 16.89 -3.65 -2.80
C ASN A 153 17.73 -3.79 -1.52
N ILE A 154 17.76 -2.76 -0.67
CA ILE A 154 18.45 -2.78 0.63
C ILE A 154 17.77 -3.76 1.59
N LEU A 155 16.43 -3.80 1.57
CA LEU A 155 15.64 -4.70 2.40
C LEU A 155 15.76 -6.16 1.94
N LEU A 156 15.97 -6.39 0.66
CA LEU A 156 16.13 -7.72 0.06
C LEU A 156 17.60 -8.19 -0.03
N SER A 157 18.59 -7.33 0.23
CA SER A 157 20.01 -7.71 0.17
C SER A 157 20.44 -8.49 1.41
N ASP A 158 21.32 -9.48 1.24
CA ASP A 158 21.95 -10.17 2.37
C ASP A 158 23.00 -9.31 3.08
N ASN A 159 23.55 -8.33 2.36
CA ASN A 159 24.61 -7.46 2.87
C ASN A 159 24.04 -6.20 3.51
N GLY A 160 24.41 -6.00 4.78
CA GLY A 160 24.35 -4.71 5.46
C GLY A 160 22.96 -4.22 5.85
N GLY A 161 23.00 -3.16 6.65
CA GLY A 161 21.86 -2.48 7.25
C GLY A 161 22.11 -2.27 8.73
N GLY A 162 21.85 -1.05 9.24
CA GLY A 162 21.86 -0.83 10.69
C GLY A 162 20.80 -1.67 11.40
N ASP A 163 20.84 -1.70 12.74
CA ASP A 163 19.97 -2.53 13.61
C ASP A 163 18.49 -2.50 13.22
N LYS A 164 18.03 -1.36 12.72
CA LYS A 164 16.67 -1.16 12.23
C LYS A 164 16.30 -2.02 11.03
N ILE A 165 17.15 -2.07 10.01
CA ILE A 165 16.90 -2.89 8.80
C ILE A 165 16.94 -4.37 9.18
N ILE A 166 17.85 -4.75 10.09
CA ILE A 166 17.91 -6.11 10.63
C ILE A 166 16.60 -6.47 11.34
N THR A 167 16.07 -5.56 12.17
CA THR A 167 14.78 -5.74 12.84
C THR A 167 13.64 -5.89 11.84
N GLN A 168 13.55 -5.01 10.83
CA GLN A 168 12.53 -5.10 9.78
C GLN A 168 12.60 -6.43 9.02
N LYS A 169 13.80 -6.89 8.65
CA LYS A 169 14.02 -8.19 7.99
C LYS A 169 13.53 -9.35 8.87
N LYS A 170 13.85 -9.33 10.18
CA LYS A 170 13.40 -10.34 11.13
C LYS A 170 11.88 -10.38 11.24
N GLU A 171 11.22 -9.23 11.34
CA GLU A 171 9.76 -9.14 11.41
C GLU A 171 9.10 -9.66 10.13
N ILE A 172 9.57 -9.21 8.95
CA ILE A 172 9.06 -9.68 7.65
C ILE A 172 9.19 -11.20 7.55
N ASN A 173 10.37 -11.75 7.84
CA ASN A 173 10.60 -13.18 7.80
C ASN A 173 9.73 -13.95 8.81
N GLY A 174 9.52 -13.40 10.00
CA GLY A 174 8.64 -13.98 11.01
C GLY A 174 7.19 -14.07 10.50
N PHE A 175 6.68 -12.99 9.92
CA PHE A 175 5.32 -12.98 9.37
C PHE A 175 5.16 -13.88 8.14
N LEU A 176 6.12 -13.90 7.22
CA LEU A 176 6.06 -14.76 6.03
C LEU A 176 6.14 -16.25 6.39
N LYS A 177 6.89 -16.62 7.43
CA LYS A 177 6.91 -18.00 7.95
C LYS A 177 5.56 -18.42 8.54
N ASN A 178 4.90 -17.52 9.25
CA ASN A 178 3.61 -17.79 9.89
C ASN A 178 2.42 -17.68 8.93
N ASN A 179 2.57 -16.91 7.84
CA ASN A 179 1.56 -16.67 6.82
C ASN A 179 2.16 -16.93 5.43
N SER A 180 2.40 -18.21 5.11
CA SER A 180 3.09 -18.62 3.88
C SER A 180 2.40 -18.21 2.58
N ASN A 181 1.12 -17.86 2.65
CA ASN A 181 0.33 -17.40 1.51
C ASN A 181 0.43 -15.88 1.28
N ASN A 182 1.16 -15.15 2.13
CA ASN A 182 1.40 -13.72 1.95
C ASN A 182 2.72 -13.47 1.21
N TYR A 183 2.83 -12.30 0.56
CA TYR A 183 3.95 -11.98 -0.31
C TYR A 183 4.54 -10.60 -0.03
N TRP A 184 5.86 -10.57 0.14
CA TRP A 184 6.66 -9.34 0.12
C TRP A 184 7.35 -9.21 -1.24
N LEU A 185 6.96 -8.24 -2.06
CA LEU A 185 7.37 -8.20 -3.47
C LEU A 185 7.88 -6.82 -3.89
N ASN A 186 8.91 -6.82 -4.73
CA ASN A 186 9.27 -5.68 -5.57
C ASN A 186 8.66 -5.84 -6.98
N THR A 187 9.00 -4.95 -7.91
CA THR A 187 8.51 -5.03 -9.30
C THR A 187 8.82 -6.38 -9.98
N ALA A 188 10.01 -6.94 -9.77
CA ALA A 188 10.41 -8.21 -10.39
C ALA A 188 9.62 -9.38 -9.78
N GLY A 189 9.55 -9.44 -8.45
CA GLY A 189 8.77 -10.45 -7.73
C GLY A 189 7.27 -10.38 -8.06
N PHE A 190 6.71 -9.18 -8.18
CA PHE A 190 5.31 -9.01 -8.57
C PHE A 190 5.03 -9.52 -9.98
N LYS A 191 5.89 -9.20 -10.96
CA LYS A 191 5.75 -9.76 -12.32
C LYS A 191 5.82 -11.29 -12.34
N LYS A 192 6.74 -11.86 -11.56
CA LYS A 192 6.88 -13.32 -11.45
C LYS A 192 5.63 -13.96 -10.85
N LEU A 193 5.15 -13.45 -9.71
CA LEU A 193 3.93 -13.93 -9.07
C LEU A 193 2.74 -13.90 -10.04
N ILE A 194 2.54 -12.77 -10.74
CA ILE A 194 1.41 -12.63 -11.67
C ILE A 194 1.55 -13.55 -12.87
N CYS A 195 2.77 -13.84 -13.32
CA CYS A 195 3.03 -14.82 -14.36
C CYS A 195 2.69 -16.25 -13.90
N ASP A 196 3.06 -16.62 -12.68
CA ASP A 196 2.85 -17.96 -12.13
C ASP A 196 1.38 -18.23 -11.81
N LEU A 197 0.60 -17.19 -11.53
CA LEU A 197 -0.83 -17.28 -11.21
C LEU A 197 -1.74 -17.31 -12.44
N LYS A 198 -1.20 -17.18 -13.64
CA LYS A 198 -1.96 -17.14 -14.90
C LYS A 198 -1.68 -18.37 -15.73
#